data_AF-A0A838G4D7-F1
#
_entry.id   AF-A0A838G4D7-F1
#
_cell.length_a   1.000
_cell.length_b   1.000
_cell.length_c   1.000
_cell.angle_alpha   90.00
_cell.angle_beta   90.00
_cell.angle_gamma   90.00
#
_symmetry.space_group_name_H-M   'P 1'
#
loop_
_entity.id
_entity.type
_entity.pdbx_description
1 polymer ?
#
loop_
_entity_poly.entity_id
_entity_poly.type
_entity_poly.pdbx_seq_one_letter_code
_entity_poly.pdbx_strand_id
1 'polypeptide(L)'
;MSESGTTESGLPFEPVYGPDALAGFDPESRLGDPGEYPFTRGVYPSKYTGRPWTMRQYAGFGTAKESNTRYKQLVANGTGGLSGAFDLPTQMGHDSDAEIASGEVGKVGVAIDSIDDMRLLFDGLPLDKVSTSMTINAPAALLLLMYQIVAEENGVNG
;
A
#
# COMPACT_ATOMS: atom_id res chain seq x y z
N MET A 1 -39.81 21.53 8.59
CA MET A 1 -39.43 20.11 8.68
C MET A 1 -38.11 19.97 7.94
N SER A 2 -37.01 19.71 8.63
CA SER A 2 -35.74 19.49 7.94
C SER A 2 -35.75 18.07 7.39
N GLU A 3 -35.63 17.91 6.07
CA GLU A 3 -35.53 16.59 5.47
C GLU A 3 -34.20 15.95 5.86
N SER A 4 -34.27 14.78 6.48
CA SER A 4 -33.15 13.88 6.70
C SER A 4 -32.61 13.40 5.35
N GLY A 5 -31.30 13.44 5.16
CA GLY A 5 -30.64 12.94 3.94
C GLY A 5 -30.29 11.46 4.05
N THR A 6 -29.68 10.90 3.00
CA THR A 6 -29.14 9.54 2.99
C THR A 6 -27.70 9.58 2.49
N THR A 7 -26.80 8.85 3.15
CA THR A 7 -25.40 8.70 2.71
C THR A 7 -25.35 7.85 1.43
N GLU A 8 -24.20 7.86 0.73
CA GLU A 8 -23.99 6.97 -0.43
C GLU A 8 -24.10 5.48 -0.06
N SER A 9 -23.86 5.13 1.21
CA SER A 9 -24.04 3.79 1.75
C SER A 9 -25.49 3.46 2.15
N GLY A 10 -26.45 4.35 1.92
CA GLY A 10 -27.86 4.13 2.24
C GLY A 10 -28.24 4.38 3.69
N LEU A 11 -27.37 5.00 4.50
CA LEU A 11 -27.66 5.30 5.91
C LEU A 11 -28.37 6.66 6.03
N PRO A 12 -29.49 6.75 6.75
CA PRO A 12 -30.12 8.04 6.99
C PRO A 12 -29.20 8.94 7.83
N PHE A 13 -29.24 10.25 7.59
CA PHE A 13 -28.55 11.22 8.46
C PHE A 13 -29.40 12.44 8.76
N GLU A 14 -29.25 12.95 9.98
CA GLU A 14 -29.88 14.18 10.44
C GLU A 14 -28.97 15.40 10.21
N PRO A 15 -29.52 16.61 10.01
CA PRO A 15 -28.72 17.83 9.87
C PRO A 15 -27.87 18.16 11.12
N VAL A 16 -28.35 17.78 12.31
CA VAL A 16 -27.68 18.00 13.60
C VAL A 16 -27.95 16.81 14.52
N TYR A 17 -26.90 16.29 15.17
CA TYR A 17 -27.00 15.24 16.20
C TYR A 17 -26.81 15.84 17.60
N GLY A 18 -27.79 15.64 18.48
CA GLY A 18 -27.72 16.04 19.90
C GLY A 18 -27.35 14.87 20.82
N PRO A 19 -27.31 15.09 22.15
CA PRO A 19 -27.00 14.04 23.14
C PRO A 19 -27.90 12.80 23.02
N ASP A 20 -29.19 12.97 22.68
CA ASP A 20 -30.15 11.87 22.50
C ASP A 20 -29.83 10.96 21.30
N ALA A 21 -28.95 11.38 20.37
CA ALA A 21 -28.51 10.55 19.25
C ALA A 21 -27.72 9.31 19.70
N LEU A 22 -27.21 9.31 20.94
CA LEU A 22 -26.55 8.17 21.55
C LEU A 22 -27.49 7.32 22.41
N ALA A 23 -28.81 7.53 22.35
CA ALA A 23 -29.76 6.71 23.09
C ALA A 23 -29.60 5.21 22.76
N GLY A 24 -29.35 4.39 23.78
CA GLY A 24 -29.10 2.96 23.63
C GLY A 24 -27.68 2.59 23.17
N PHE A 25 -26.76 3.55 23.07
CA PHE A 25 -25.34 3.28 22.84
C PHE A 25 -24.67 2.85 24.15
N ASP A 26 -23.98 1.70 24.12
CA ASP A 26 -23.14 1.23 25.22
C ASP A 26 -21.65 1.46 24.89
N PRO A 27 -20.99 2.44 25.55
CA PRO A 27 -19.58 2.72 25.30
C PRO A 27 -18.64 1.57 25.66
N GLU A 28 -18.95 0.76 26.68
CA GLU A 28 -18.02 -0.30 27.12
C GLU A 28 -17.90 -1.38 26.04
N SER A 29 -19.02 -1.85 25.50
CA SER A 29 -19.00 -2.90 24.47
C SER A 29 -18.73 -2.39 23.05
N ARG A 30 -19.07 -1.13 22.72
CA ARG A 30 -18.99 -0.61 21.34
C ARG A 30 -17.85 0.36 21.11
N LEU A 31 -17.37 1.07 22.13
CA LEU A 31 -16.27 2.02 22.00
C LEU A 31 -14.97 1.42 22.54
N GLY A 32 -14.98 0.91 23.77
CA GLY A 32 -13.83 0.29 24.44
C GLY A 32 -12.59 1.20 24.55
N ASP A 33 -11.46 0.59 24.93
CA ASP A 33 -10.16 1.23 25.01
C ASP A 33 -9.30 0.98 23.76
N PRO A 34 -8.36 1.88 23.40
CA PRO A 34 -7.46 1.64 22.27
C PRO A 34 -6.54 0.45 22.54
N GLY A 35 -6.36 -0.41 21.53
CA GLY A 35 -5.56 -1.64 21.64
C GLY A 35 -6.31 -2.84 22.22
N GLU A 36 -7.58 -2.68 22.57
CA GLU A 36 -8.43 -3.75 23.09
C GLU A 36 -9.67 -3.94 22.20
N TYR A 37 -10.24 -5.15 22.18
CA TYR A 37 -11.50 -5.41 21.48
C TYR A 37 -12.60 -4.46 22.01
N PRO A 38 -13.45 -3.84 21.17
CA PRO A 38 -13.67 -4.08 19.73
C PRO A 38 -12.75 -3.29 18.79
N PHE A 39 -11.70 -2.64 19.30
CA PHE A 39 -10.75 -1.82 18.56
C PHE A 39 -11.38 -0.62 17.85
N THR A 40 -12.54 -0.12 18.30
CA THR A 40 -13.19 1.08 17.73
C THR A 40 -12.31 2.31 17.85
N ARG A 41 -11.59 2.46 18.98
CA ARG A 41 -10.55 3.49 19.18
C ARG A 41 -9.19 3.10 18.58
N GLY A 42 -9.17 1.94 17.93
CA GLY A 42 -8.15 1.39 17.06
C GLY A 42 -7.24 0.33 17.71
N VAL A 43 -6.63 -0.50 16.84
CA VAL A 43 -5.74 -1.65 17.14
C VAL A 43 -4.47 -1.47 18.00
N TYR A 44 -4.05 -0.26 18.37
CA TYR A 44 -2.81 -0.06 19.16
C TYR A 44 -3.08 0.90 20.31
N PRO A 45 -2.58 0.66 21.54
CA PRO A 45 -2.87 1.52 22.69
C PRO A 45 -2.42 2.97 22.52
N SER A 46 -1.19 3.17 22.02
CA SER A 46 -0.58 4.51 21.89
C SER A 46 -0.81 5.19 20.55
N LYS A 47 -1.35 4.49 19.54
CA LYS A 47 -1.62 5.06 18.22
C LYS A 47 -0.48 5.95 17.69
N TYR A 48 -0.85 7.13 17.20
CA TYR A 48 0.05 8.09 16.58
C TYR A 48 0.88 8.88 17.60
N THR A 49 0.58 8.81 18.90
CA THR A 49 1.47 9.38 19.93
C THR A 49 2.68 8.48 20.19
N GLY A 50 2.57 7.17 19.91
CA GLY A 50 3.70 6.24 19.92
C GLY A 50 4.44 6.16 18.57
N ARG A 51 3.70 5.88 17.48
CA ARG A 51 4.25 5.80 16.12
C ARG A 51 3.27 6.41 15.12
N PRO A 52 3.65 7.46 14.37
CA PRO A 52 2.83 7.98 13.28
C PRO A 52 2.52 6.90 12.23
N TRP A 53 1.47 7.11 11.44
CA TRP A 53 1.20 6.24 10.30
C TRP A 53 2.36 6.29 9.29
N THR A 54 2.57 5.19 8.58
CA THR A 54 3.57 5.16 7.50
C THR A 54 3.06 6.00 6.33
N MET A 55 3.76 7.08 6.00
CA MET A 55 3.56 7.76 4.72
C MET A 55 4.11 6.84 3.63
N ARG A 56 3.23 6.16 2.91
CA ARG A 56 3.60 5.20 1.86
C ARG A 56 3.10 5.70 0.51
N GLN A 57 4.03 5.98 -0.40
CA GLN A 57 3.70 6.53 -1.71
C GLN A 57 3.62 5.41 -2.74
N TYR A 58 2.50 5.37 -3.46
CA TYR A 58 2.30 4.49 -4.60
C TYR A 58 3.03 5.04 -5.81
N ALA A 59 3.99 4.27 -6.34
CA ALA A 59 4.85 4.70 -7.42
C ALA A 59 5.39 3.51 -8.24
N GLY A 60 5.57 3.78 -9.53
CA GLY A 60 6.12 2.86 -10.52
C GLY A 60 5.68 3.34 -11.88
N PHE A 61 6.61 3.50 -12.82
CA PHE A 61 6.35 3.84 -14.21
C PHE A 61 7.58 3.53 -15.05
N GLY A 62 7.38 3.23 -16.33
CA GLY A 62 8.45 2.97 -17.28
C GLY A 62 9.29 1.76 -16.88
N THR A 63 10.60 1.91 -17.00
CA THR A 63 11.58 0.86 -16.69
C THR A 63 11.88 0.75 -15.20
N ALA A 64 12.44 -0.40 -14.78
CA ALA A 64 12.93 -0.61 -13.42
C ALA A 64 13.91 0.49 -12.95
N LYS A 65 14.78 0.98 -13.84
CA LYS A 65 15.76 2.03 -13.55
C LYS A 65 15.12 3.40 -13.29
N GLU A 66 14.10 3.76 -14.07
CA GLU A 66 13.36 5.02 -13.88
C GLU A 66 12.57 4.97 -12.56
N SER A 67 11.90 3.84 -12.30
CA SER A 67 11.19 3.61 -11.04
C SER A 67 12.13 3.60 -9.83
N ASN A 68 13.31 2.98 -9.92
CA ASN A 68 14.33 3.03 -8.88
C ASN A 68 14.77 4.46 -8.57
N THR A 69 14.99 5.28 -9.60
CA THR A 69 15.34 6.69 -9.44
C THR A 69 14.26 7.43 -8.65
N ARG A 70 12.98 7.16 -8.95
CA ARG A 70 11.85 7.70 -8.20
C ARG A 70 11.82 7.19 -6.75
N TYR A 71 12.08 5.91 -6.52
CA TYR A 71 12.10 5.35 -5.16
C TYR A 71 13.21 5.97 -4.31
N LYS A 72 14.42 6.13 -4.86
CA LYS A 72 15.53 6.82 -4.19
C LYS A 72 15.16 8.25 -3.82
N GLN A 73 14.48 8.99 -4.71
CA GLN A 73 13.97 10.32 -4.39
C GLN A 73 12.95 10.30 -3.24
N LEU A 74 11.99 9.37 -3.26
CA LEU A 74 10.98 9.27 -2.21
C LEU A 74 11.63 8.98 -0.84
N VAL A 75 12.56 8.02 -0.79
CA VAL A 75 13.29 7.66 0.43
C VAL A 75 14.15 8.82 0.92
N ALA A 76 14.85 9.52 0.02
CA ALA A 76 15.62 10.71 0.38
C ALA A 76 14.75 11.86 0.93
N ASN A 77 13.47 11.93 0.53
CA ASN A 77 12.48 12.87 1.06
C ASN A 77 11.74 12.35 2.31
N GLY A 78 12.22 11.26 2.91
CA GLY A 78 11.80 10.83 4.25
C GLY A 78 10.67 9.81 4.30
N THR A 79 10.26 9.19 3.19
CA THR A 79 9.32 8.06 3.29
C THR A 79 9.98 6.84 3.94
N GLY A 80 9.28 6.21 4.88
CA GLY A 80 9.63 4.89 5.42
C GLY A 80 8.93 3.73 4.71
N GLY A 81 8.17 4.01 3.64
CA GLY A 81 7.34 3.02 2.95
C GLY A 81 7.26 3.26 1.45
N LEU A 82 7.67 2.26 0.67
CA LEU A 82 7.45 2.24 -0.78
C LEU A 82 6.24 1.37 -1.13
N SER A 83 5.45 1.77 -2.13
CA SER A 83 4.44 0.88 -2.72
C SER A 83 4.63 0.80 -4.22
N GLY A 84 5.07 -0.36 -4.70
CA GLY A 84 5.35 -0.61 -6.11
C GLY A 84 4.08 -0.77 -6.93
N ALA A 85 3.98 0.00 -8.02
CA ALA A 85 2.98 -0.12 -9.07
C ALA A 85 3.59 -0.87 -10.27
N PHE A 86 2.93 -1.93 -10.75
CA PHE A 86 3.38 -2.72 -11.89
C PHE A 86 2.54 -2.43 -13.12
N ASP A 87 3.11 -2.57 -14.31
CA ASP A 87 2.36 -2.40 -15.55
C ASP A 87 1.32 -3.51 -15.77
N LEU A 88 0.46 -3.36 -16.79
CA LEU A 88 -0.57 -4.36 -17.07
C LEU A 88 0.00 -5.73 -17.46
N PRO A 89 1.02 -5.84 -18.34
CA PRO A 89 1.67 -7.12 -18.65
C PRO A 89 2.15 -7.86 -17.40
N THR A 90 2.92 -7.19 -16.54
CA THR A 90 3.40 -7.76 -15.28
C THR A 90 2.23 -8.19 -14.39
N GLN A 91 1.18 -7.38 -14.27
CA GLN A 91 -0.01 -7.73 -13.48
C GLN A 91 -0.77 -8.95 -14.02
N MET A 92 -0.74 -9.16 -15.32
CA MET A 92 -1.38 -10.28 -16.02
C MET A 92 -0.47 -11.52 -16.13
N GLY A 93 0.81 -11.41 -15.76
CA GLY A 93 1.78 -12.50 -15.84
C GLY A 93 2.31 -12.75 -17.26
N HIS A 94 2.45 -11.69 -18.06
CA HIS A 94 3.08 -11.73 -19.37
C HIS A 94 4.39 -10.96 -19.37
N ASP A 95 5.40 -11.53 -20.02
CA ASP A 95 6.65 -10.84 -20.31
C ASP A 95 6.41 -9.69 -21.31
N SER A 96 7.27 -8.69 -21.27
CA SER A 96 7.15 -7.47 -22.08
C SER A 96 7.22 -7.71 -23.60
N ASP A 97 7.73 -8.85 -24.06
CA ASP A 97 7.79 -9.24 -25.48
C ASP A 97 6.57 -10.06 -25.96
N ALA A 98 5.64 -10.39 -25.06
CA ALA A 98 4.40 -11.06 -25.43
C ALA A 98 3.55 -10.17 -26.36
N GLU A 99 2.93 -10.76 -27.38
CA GLU A 99 2.13 -10.03 -28.36
C GLU A 99 1.03 -9.17 -27.69
N ILE A 100 0.39 -9.69 -26.64
CA ILE A 100 -0.66 -9.02 -25.87
C ILE A 100 -0.15 -7.84 -25.03
N ALA A 101 1.15 -7.78 -24.74
CA ALA A 101 1.77 -6.72 -23.94
C ALA A 101 2.03 -5.44 -24.74
N SER A 102 1.98 -5.52 -26.08
CA SER A 102 2.31 -4.41 -26.98
C SER A 102 1.49 -3.16 -26.66
N GLY A 103 2.18 -2.05 -26.39
CA GLY A 103 1.57 -0.75 -26.08
C GLY A 103 1.17 -0.54 -24.61
N GLU A 104 1.37 -1.53 -23.74
CA GLU A 104 1.06 -1.44 -22.30
C GLU A 104 2.31 -1.55 -21.40
N VAL A 105 3.44 -2.01 -21.94
CA VAL A 105 4.73 -2.12 -21.23
C VAL A 105 5.13 -0.78 -20.60
N GLY A 106 5.32 -0.76 -19.28
CA GLY A 106 5.79 0.40 -18.52
C GLY A 106 4.80 1.59 -18.45
N LYS A 107 3.59 1.48 -18.98
CA LYS A 107 2.69 2.64 -19.18
C LYS A 107 1.99 3.10 -17.90
N VAL A 108 1.54 2.16 -17.09
CA VAL A 108 0.77 2.41 -15.85
C VAL A 108 1.48 1.93 -14.58
N GLY A 109 2.71 1.46 -14.74
CA GLY A 109 3.53 0.90 -13.67
C GLY A 109 4.90 0.51 -14.20
N VAL A 110 5.74 -0.06 -13.34
CA VAL A 110 7.03 -0.61 -13.76
C VAL A 110 6.85 -1.95 -14.48
N ALA A 111 7.59 -2.18 -15.56
CA ALA A 111 7.70 -3.49 -16.22
C ALA A 111 8.70 -4.36 -15.46
N ILE A 112 8.31 -5.59 -15.10
CA ILE A 112 9.17 -6.59 -14.44
C ILE A 112 8.95 -7.93 -15.13
N ASP A 113 9.94 -8.37 -15.90
CA ASP A 113 9.91 -9.68 -16.58
C ASP A 113 10.76 -10.70 -15.81
N SER A 114 11.81 -10.23 -15.13
CA SER A 114 12.85 -11.09 -14.58
C SER A 114 13.41 -10.60 -13.23
N ILE A 115 14.27 -11.44 -12.64
CA ILE A 115 15.04 -11.07 -11.45
C ILE A 115 15.97 -9.87 -11.72
N ASP A 116 16.44 -9.68 -12.95
CA ASP A 116 17.33 -8.56 -13.30
C ASP A 116 16.60 -7.22 -13.22
N ASP A 117 15.32 -7.18 -13.60
CA ASP A 117 14.49 -5.99 -13.43
C ASP A 117 14.23 -5.71 -11.94
N MET A 118 14.00 -6.76 -11.14
CA MET A 118 13.81 -6.61 -9.70
C MET A 118 15.08 -6.09 -9.02
N ARG A 119 16.26 -6.56 -9.43
CA ARG A 119 17.57 -6.06 -8.97
C ARG A 119 17.71 -4.57 -9.29
N LEU A 120 17.42 -4.17 -10.53
CA LEU A 120 17.47 -2.77 -10.94
C LEU A 120 16.47 -1.91 -10.18
N LEU A 121 15.26 -2.42 -9.94
CA LEU A 121 14.20 -1.71 -9.23
C LEU A 121 14.61 -1.35 -7.80
N PHE A 122 15.30 -2.27 -7.11
CA PHE A 122 15.70 -2.11 -5.72
C PHE A 122 17.17 -1.76 -5.48
N ASP A 123 17.96 -1.62 -6.54
CA ASP A 123 19.38 -1.26 -6.47
C ASP A 123 19.62 -0.03 -5.56
N GLY A 124 20.51 -0.18 -4.59
CA GLY A 124 20.92 0.89 -3.67
C GLY A 124 19.84 1.40 -2.71
N LEU A 125 18.71 0.70 -2.57
CA LEU A 125 17.70 1.01 -1.54
C LEU A 125 17.96 0.21 -0.25
N PRO A 126 17.80 0.82 0.94
CA PRO A 126 18.02 0.13 2.22
C PRO A 126 16.80 -0.72 2.60
N LEU A 127 16.71 -1.92 2.04
CA LEU A 127 15.57 -2.84 2.21
C LEU A 127 15.36 -3.30 3.67
N ASP A 128 16.37 -3.19 4.52
CA ASP A 128 16.31 -3.45 5.97
C ASP A 128 15.63 -2.32 6.77
N LYS A 129 15.55 -1.11 6.19
CA LYS A 129 15.04 0.10 6.87
C LYS A 129 13.75 0.62 6.28
N VAL A 130 13.49 0.33 5.00
CA VAL A 130 12.31 0.78 4.27
C VAL A 130 11.37 -0.39 4.08
N SER A 131 10.12 -0.22 4.50
CA SER A 131 9.10 -1.23 4.25
C SER A 131 8.62 -1.17 2.81
N THR A 132 8.53 -2.31 2.13
CA THR A 132 8.05 -2.39 0.75
C THR A 132 6.66 -3.04 0.71
N SER A 133 5.76 -2.42 -0.06
CA SER A 133 4.48 -3.00 -0.46
C SER A 133 4.50 -3.19 -1.97
N MET A 134 3.88 -4.24 -2.47
CA MET A 134 3.77 -4.51 -3.90
C MET A 134 2.29 -4.67 -4.24
N THR A 135 1.74 -3.79 -5.08
CA THR A 135 0.34 -3.88 -5.51
C THR A 135 0.25 -4.87 -6.66
N ILE A 136 0.24 -6.15 -6.32
CA ILE A 136 0.23 -7.26 -7.28
C ILE A 136 -0.72 -8.35 -6.81
N ASN A 137 -1.34 -9.07 -7.76
CA ASN A 137 -2.35 -10.09 -7.48
C ASN A 137 -1.96 -11.44 -8.09
N ALA A 138 -2.34 -11.71 -9.34
CA ALA A 138 -2.19 -13.05 -9.94
C ALA A 138 -0.74 -13.59 -9.91
N PRO A 139 0.30 -12.81 -10.25
CA PRO A 139 1.69 -13.28 -10.18
C PRO A 139 2.39 -12.91 -8.86
N ALA A 140 1.64 -12.63 -7.78
CA ALA A 140 2.21 -12.17 -6.50
C ALA A 140 3.28 -13.11 -5.93
N ALA A 141 3.08 -14.44 -6.06
CA ALA A 141 4.05 -15.42 -5.55
C ALA A 141 5.42 -15.30 -6.24
N LEU A 142 5.44 -15.07 -7.56
CA LEU A 142 6.68 -14.91 -8.33
C LEU A 142 7.39 -13.59 -7.98
N LEU A 143 6.65 -12.48 -7.94
CA LEU A 143 7.24 -11.19 -7.59
C LEU A 143 7.71 -11.14 -6.14
N LEU A 144 7.03 -11.82 -5.21
CA LEU A 144 7.49 -11.98 -3.84
C LEU A 144 8.80 -12.76 -3.77
N LEU A 145 8.91 -13.89 -4.49
CA LEU A 145 10.15 -14.65 -4.57
C LEU A 145 11.31 -13.81 -5.12
N MET A 146 11.07 -13.08 -6.22
CA MET A 146 12.09 -12.18 -6.79
C MET A 146 12.52 -11.11 -5.78
N TYR A 147 11.58 -10.50 -5.07
CA TYR A 147 11.87 -9.51 -4.03
C TYR A 147 12.72 -10.12 -2.89
N GLN A 148 12.39 -11.32 -2.42
CA GLN A 148 13.14 -12.01 -1.37
C GLN A 148 14.57 -12.34 -1.81
N ILE A 149 14.76 -12.83 -3.04
CA ILE A 149 16.09 -13.09 -3.60
C ILE A 149 16.92 -11.80 -3.63
N VAL A 150 16.34 -10.69 -4.12
CA VAL A 150 17.04 -9.40 -4.12
C VAL A 150 17.35 -8.90 -2.71
N ALA A 151 16.47 -9.12 -1.74
CA ALA A 151 16.73 -8.78 -0.34
C ALA A 151 17.91 -9.59 0.23
N GLU A 152 17.95 -10.90 -0.01
CA GLU A 152 19.02 -11.80 0.41
C GLU A 152 20.36 -11.43 -0.25
N GLU A 153 20.37 -11.13 -1.55
CA GLU A 153 21.55 -10.63 -2.28
C GLU A 153 22.11 -9.33 -1.67
N ASN A 154 21.26 -8.52 -1.05
CA ASN A 154 21.64 -7.30 -0.33
C ASN A 154 21.98 -7.55 1.16
N GLY A 155 22.06 -8.80 1.60
CA GLY A 155 22.37 -9.17 2.98
C GLY A 155 21.23 -8.98 3.98
N VAL A 156 19.99 -8.84 3.50
CA VAL A 156 18.79 -8.79 4.34
C VAL A 156 18.21 -10.19 4.46
N ASN A 157 18.28 -10.78 5.65
CA ASN A 157 17.71 -12.09 5.92
C ASN A 157 16.19 -12.02 6.07
N GLY A 158 15.48 -13.04 5.55
CA GLY A 158 14.03 -13.20 5.62
C GLY A 158 13.48 -13.62 6.98
#